data_AF-A0A9X3ESI2-F1
#
_entry.id   AF-A0A9X3ESI2-F1
#
_cell.length_a   1.000
_cell.length_b   1.000
_cell.length_c   1.000
_cell.angle_alpha   90.00
_cell.angle_beta   90.00
_cell.angle_gamma   90.00
#
_symmetry.space_group_name_H-M   'P 1'
#
loop_
_entity.id
_entity.type
_entity.pdbx_description
1 polymer ?
#
loop_
_entity_poly.entity_id
_entity_poly.type
_entity_poly.pdbx_seq_one_letter_code
_entity_poly.pdbx_strand_id
1 'polypeptide(L)'
;MADVGRARAVLDAARGTRAGRGLDDAPAICFGGHDRGSVLPDGVAVISSSLDHENAAARLIHLRTHVADGLHRFPAPGVPCDRQMEVVMAAEARAIAAEITACDELGCAEPPYTFASKLLAAAPDERVGLVLARMRDEPAADGLDGMLRRYRVRCEQMR
;
A
#
# COMPACT_ATOMS: atom_id res chain seq x y z
N MET A 1 17.33 6.78 -8.94
CA MET A 1 18.57 7.31 -8.34
C MET A 1 18.30 7.54 -6.86
N ALA A 2 19.26 7.28 -5.96
CA ALA A 2 19.08 7.53 -4.54
C ALA A 2 19.01 9.05 -4.27
N ASP A 3 17.85 9.54 -3.83
CA ASP A 3 17.63 10.93 -3.42
C ASP A 3 17.42 10.95 -1.90
N VAL A 4 18.52 11.11 -1.16
CA VAL A 4 18.53 11.01 0.30
C VAL A 4 17.71 12.13 0.95
N GLY A 5 17.72 13.34 0.35
CA GLY A 5 16.98 14.48 0.87
C GLY A 5 15.47 14.25 0.77
N ARG A 6 15.01 13.82 -0.41
CA ARG A 6 13.60 13.47 -0.63
C ARG A 6 13.18 12.27 0.22
N ALA A 7 14.00 11.23 0.31
CA ALA A 7 13.71 10.06 1.14
C ALA A 7 13.50 10.43 2.61
N ARG A 8 14.35 11.31 3.16
CA ARG A 8 14.20 11.83 4.52
C ARG A 8 12.90 12.63 4.69
N ALA A 9 12.61 13.56 3.77
CA ALA A 9 11.39 14.36 3.83
C ALA A 9 10.11 13.49 3.80
N VAL A 10 10.07 12.50 2.91
CA VAL A 10 8.97 11.54 2.81
C VAL A 10 8.81 10.73 4.10
N LEU A 11 9.93 10.27 4.68
CA LEU A 11 9.90 9.51 5.93
C LEU A 11 9.43 10.36 7.13
N ASP A 12 9.92 11.59 7.24
CA ASP A 12 9.53 12.51 8.31
C ASP A 12 8.05 12.88 8.23
N ALA A 13 7.55 13.16 7.02
CA ALA A 13 6.13 13.37 6.78
C ALA A 13 5.29 12.15 7.17
N ALA A 14 5.69 10.95 6.72
CA ALA A 14 4.99 9.72 7.05
C ALA A 14 4.90 9.51 8.57
N ARG A 15 6.00 9.72 9.32
CA ARG A 15 6.05 9.63 10.79
C ARG A 15 5.14 10.63 11.50
N GLY A 16 4.82 11.76 10.86
CA GLY A 16 3.88 12.75 11.39
C GLY A 16 2.42 12.27 11.41
N THR A 17 2.10 11.23 10.64
CA THR A 17 0.72 10.68 10.57
C THR A 17 0.46 9.66 11.67
N ARG A 18 -0.83 9.43 11.99
CA ARG A 18 -1.23 8.35 12.91
C ARG A 18 -0.84 6.97 12.38
N ALA A 19 -0.97 6.74 11.09
CA ALA A 19 -0.62 5.47 10.44
C ALA A 19 0.90 5.23 10.34
N GLY A 20 1.70 6.30 10.38
CA GLY A 20 3.16 6.22 10.39
C GLY A 20 3.81 6.19 11.78
N ARG A 21 3.02 6.20 12.86
CA ARG A 21 3.56 5.95 14.21
C ARG A 21 4.23 4.57 14.24
N GLY A 22 5.47 4.51 14.72
CA GLY A 22 6.27 3.29 14.73
C GLY A 22 6.90 2.93 13.38
N LEU A 23 7.14 3.90 12.49
CA LEU A 23 8.04 3.79 11.34
C LEU A 23 9.52 3.89 11.74
N ASP A 24 9.89 3.26 12.86
CA ASP A 24 11.27 3.20 13.35
C ASP A 24 12.09 2.27 12.44
N ASP A 25 11.47 1.17 12.01
CA ASP A 25 12.00 0.20 11.05
C ASP A 25 11.46 0.46 9.63
N ALA A 26 11.52 1.71 9.18
CA ALA A 26 11.09 2.04 7.82
C ALA A 26 11.98 1.34 6.78
N PRO A 27 11.41 0.83 5.67
CA PRO A 27 12.20 0.24 4.60
C PRO A 27 13.12 1.28 3.97
N ALA A 28 14.21 0.83 3.36
CA ALA A 28 15.00 1.69 2.48
C ALA A 28 14.11 2.18 1.31
N ILE A 29 14.28 3.46 0.95
CA ILE A 29 13.42 4.14 -0.02
C ILE A 29 14.21 4.47 -1.28
N CYS A 30 13.66 4.08 -2.43
CA CYS A 30 14.14 4.47 -3.75
C CYS A 30 13.01 5.16 -4.53
N PHE A 31 13.37 6.02 -5.49
CA PHE A 31 12.41 6.65 -6.41
C PHE A 31 12.66 6.19 -7.85
N GLY A 32 11.59 5.82 -8.57
CA GLY A 32 11.67 5.28 -9.93
C GLY A 32 10.33 5.25 -10.67
N GLY A 33 10.33 4.73 -11.91
CA GLY A 33 9.16 4.69 -12.81
C GLY A 33 8.24 3.50 -12.57
N HIS A 34 7.75 3.32 -11.35
CA HIS A 34 6.68 2.38 -11.03
C HIS A 34 5.38 3.16 -10.84
N ASP A 35 4.24 2.71 -11.38
CA ASP A 35 2.96 3.43 -11.39
C ASP A 35 2.72 4.30 -10.15
N ARG A 36 2.60 3.65 -8.98
CA ARG A 36 2.47 4.30 -7.67
C ARG A 36 3.56 3.86 -6.69
N GLY A 37 4.04 2.64 -6.84
CA GLY A 37 5.18 2.10 -6.12
C GLY A 37 5.17 0.58 -6.09
N SER A 38 6.26 -0.01 -5.61
CA SER A 38 6.39 -1.45 -5.38
C SER A 38 7.36 -1.72 -4.23
N VAL A 39 7.37 -2.95 -3.71
CA VAL A 39 8.41 -3.41 -2.78
C VAL A 39 9.21 -4.49 -3.47
N LEU A 40 10.54 -4.33 -3.47
CA LEU A 40 11.48 -5.32 -4.00
C LEU A 40 11.60 -6.54 -3.08
N PRO A 41 12.10 -7.69 -3.56
CA PRO A 41 12.22 -8.91 -2.75
C PRO A 41 13.09 -8.78 -1.49
N ASP A 42 14.02 -7.81 -1.47
CA ASP A 42 14.88 -7.48 -0.33
C ASP A 42 14.21 -6.52 0.67
N GLY A 43 12.97 -6.08 0.41
CA GLY A 43 12.20 -5.18 1.26
C GLY A 43 12.38 -3.69 0.95
N VAL A 44 13.14 -3.31 -0.09
CA VAL A 44 13.27 -1.92 -0.52
C VAL A 44 11.95 -1.41 -1.10
N ALA A 45 11.45 -0.28 -0.60
CA ALA A 45 10.28 0.40 -1.13
C ALA A 45 10.68 1.31 -2.29
N VAL A 46 10.16 1.05 -3.49
CA VAL A 46 10.35 1.90 -4.67
C VAL A 46 9.08 2.71 -4.90
N ILE A 47 9.15 4.01 -4.66
CA ILE A 47 8.03 4.95 -4.81
C ILE A 47 8.12 5.63 -6.18
N SER A 48 6.96 5.91 -6.80
CA SER A 48 6.95 6.63 -8.07
C SER A 48 7.65 7.99 -7.95
N SER A 49 8.54 8.31 -8.88
CA SER A 49 9.22 9.60 -8.88
C SER A 49 8.28 10.77 -9.16
N SER A 50 7.10 10.53 -9.74
CA SER A 50 6.12 11.56 -10.11
C SER A 50 5.20 12.00 -8.96
N LEU A 51 5.20 11.30 -7.82
CA LEU A 51 4.40 11.71 -6.65
C LEU A 51 5.05 12.91 -5.94
N ASP A 52 4.23 13.85 -5.49
CA ASP A 52 4.67 14.87 -4.54
C ASP A 52 5.03 14.25 -3.16
N HIS A 53 5.48 15.07 -2.22
CA HIS A 53 5.96 14.58 -0.93
C HIS A 53 4.85 13.94 -0.09
N GLU A 54 3.66 14.54 -0.09
CA GLU A 54 2.49 14.11 0.66
C GLU A 54 1.99 12.76 0.15
N ASN A 55 1.79 12.63 -1.18
CA ASN A 55 1.39 11.37 -1.79
C ASN A 55 2.48 10.30 -1.67
N ALA A 56 3.76 10.67 -1.77
CA ALA A 56 4.85 9.73 -1.56
C ALA A 56 4.89 9.22 -0.11
N ALA A 57 4.61 10.07 0.88
CA ALA A 57 4.56 9.68 2.29
C ALA A 57 3.37 8.78 2.61
N ALA A 58 2.18 9.10 2.08
CA ALA A 58 1.01 8.21 2.18
C ALA A 58 1.28 6.84 1.53
N ARG A 59 1.91 6.85 0.35
CA ARG A 59 2.30 5.63 -0.35
C ARG A 59 3.40 4.84 0.38
N LEU A 60 4.33 5.49 1.07
CA LEU A 60 5.32 4.80 1.92
C LEU A 60 4.63 4.00 3.03
N ILE A 61 3.57 4.53 3.64
CA ILE A 61 2.80 3.83 4.68
C ILE A 61 2.13 2.58 4.12
N HIS A 62 1.59 2.66 2.90
CA HIS A 62 1.08 1.50 2.15
C HIS A 62 2.18 0.44 1.98
N LEU A 63 3.33 0.81 1.41
CA LEU A 63 4.43 -0.11 1.11
C LEU A 63 5.06 -0.71 2.37
N ARG A 64 5.14 0.04 3.47
CA ARG A 64 5.57 -0.49 4.77
C ARG A 64 4.62 -1.59 5.26
N THR A 65 3.32 -1.48 5.00
CA THR A 65 2.36 -2.54 5.33
C THR A 65 2.70 -3.83 4.57
N HIS A 66 3.06 -3.73 3.28
CA HIS A 66 3.52 -4.88 2.49
C HIS A 66 4.82 -5.50 3.03
N VAL A 67 5.75 -4.69 3.53
CA VAL A 67 6.98 -5.18 4.17
C VAL A 67 6.65 -5.92 5.46
N ALA A 68 5.87 -5.30 6.35
CA ALA A 68 5.47 -5.84 7.64
C ALA A 68 4.67 -7.15 7.51
N ASP A 69 3.78 -7.23 6.52
CA ASP A 69 2.97 -8.41 6.22
C ASP A 69 3.70 -9.46 5.36
N GLY A 70 4.96 -9.21 4.99
CA GLY A 70 5.78 -10.16 4.21
C GLY A 70 5.40 -10.30 2.73
N LEU A 71 4.55 -9.41 2.18
CA LEU A 71 4.07 -9.49 0.80
C LEU A 71 5.19 -9.31 -0.25
N HIS A 72 6.30 -8.67 0.11
CA HIS A 72 7.49 -8.56 -0.73
C HIS A 72 8.10 -9.94 -1.09
N ARG A 73 7.78 -11.00 -0.33
CA ARG A 73 8.20 -12.39 -0.59
C ARG A 73 7.11 -13.25 -1.22
N PHE A 74 5.97 -12.65 -1.57
CA PHE A 74 4.88 -13.37 -2.23
C PHE A 74 5.33 -13.84 -3.64
N PRO A 75 4.90 -15.03 -4.10
CA PRO A 75 4.09 -16.03 -3.40
C PRO A 75 4.92 -16.95 -2.47
N ALA A 76 4.27 -17.49 -1.44
CA ALA A 76 4.86 -18.48 -0.55
C ALA A 76 4.84 -19.89 -1.20
N PRO A 77 5.98 -20.60 -1.24
CA PRO A 77 6.03 -21.98 -1.75
C PRO A 77 5.14 -22.93 -0.94
N GLY A 78 4.48 -23.88 -1.62
CA GLY A 78 3.70 -24.94 -0.98
C GLY A 78 2.36 -24.50 -0.35
N VAL A 79 1.98 -23.22 -0.46
CA VAL A 79 0.69 -22.72 0.02
C VAL A 79 -0.30 -22.62 -1.15
N PRO A 80 -1.52 -23.21 -1.07
CA PRO A 80 -2.51 -23.08 -2.14
C PRO A 80 -2.84 -21.62 -2.46
N CYS A 81 -2.96 -21.28 -3.74
CA CYS A 81 -3.12 -19.88 -4.15
C CYS A 81 -4.34 -19.21 -3.48
N ASP A 82 -5.51 -19.85 -3.42
CA ASP A 82 -6.70 -19.22 -2.84
C ASP A 82 -6.48 -18.78 -1.38
N ARG A 83 -5.77 -19.61 -0.59
CA ARG A 83 -5.38 -19.25 0.79
C ARG A 83 -4.41 -18.06 0.82
N GLN A 84 -3.48 -18.00 -0.12
CA GLN A 84 -2.58 -16.85 -0.22
C GLN A 84 -3.33 -15.57 -0.64
N MET A 85 -4.31 -15.69 -1.55
CA MET A 85 -5.12 -14.55 -2.00
C MET A 85 -5.96 -13.95 -0.88
N GLU A 86 -6.50 -14.76 0.05
CA GLU A 86 -7.19 -14.26 1.23
C GLU A 86 -6.27 -13.40 2.11
N VAL A 87 -5.03 -13.86 2.32
CA VAL A 87 -4.01 -13.12 3.10
C VAL A 87 -3.63 -11.82 2.39
N VAL A 88 -3.40 -11.87 1.07
CA VAL A 88 -3.11 -10.68 0.25
C VAL A 88 -4.23 -9.67 0.33
N MET A 89 -5.50 -10.09 0.16
CA MET A 89 -6.64 -9.17 0.22
C MET A 89 -6.74 -8.48 1.59
N ALA A 90 -6.52 -9.22 2.68
CA ALA A 90 -6.52 -8.65 4.02
C ALA A 90 -5.39 -7.63 4.23
N ALA A 91 -4.19 -7.92 3.73
CA ALA A 91 -3.05 -7.02 3.80
C ALA A 91 -3.23 -5.76 2.95
N GLU A 92 -3.70 -5.90 1.71
CA GLU A 92 -4.01 -4.77 0.83
C GLU A 92 -5.10 -3.87 1.42
N ALA A 93 -6.15 -4.46 2.01
CA ALA A 93 -7.21 -3.67 2.64
C ALA A 93 -6.69 -2.81 3.79
N ARG A 94 -5.78 -3.34 4.62
CA ARG A 94 -5.10 -2.56 5.67
C ARG A 94 -4.21 -1.47 5.07
N ALA A 95 -3.41 -1.81 4.07
CA ALA A 95 -2.50 -0.87 3.41
C ALA A 95 -3.24 0.31 2.77
N ILE A 96 -4.34 0.04 2.07
CA ILE A 96 -5.20 1.04 1.43
C ILE A 96 -5.89 1.94 2.47
N ALA A 97 -6.47 1.37 3.54
CA ALA A 97 -7.11 2.14 4.59
C ALA A 97 -6.10 3.08 5.30
N ALA A 98 -4.89 2.59 5.54
CA ALA A 98 -3.80 3.37 6.11
C ALA A 98 -3.34 4.48 5.16
N GLU A 99 -3.20 4.20 3.86
CA GLU A 99 -2.82 5.18 2.83
C GLU A 99 -3.85 6.30 2.72
N ILE A 100 -5.14 5.98 2.66
CA ILE A 100 -6.22 6.98 2.60
C ILE A 100 -6.19 7.87 3.83
N THR A 101 -6.06 7.27 5.02
CA THR A 101 -6.00 8.02 6.29
C THR A 101 -4.78 8.93 6.34
N ALA A 102 -3.62 8.44 5.91
CA ALA A 102 -2.40 9.24 5.85
C ALA A 102 -2.51 10.38 4.83
N CYS A 103 -3.09 10.13 3.67
CA CYS A 103 -3.26 11.17 2.65
C CYS A 103 -4.15 12.33 3.13
N ASP A 104 -5.22 12.01 3.86
CA ASP A 104 -6.10 12.99 4.50
C ASP A 104 -5.33 13.84 5.53
N GLU A 105 -4.56 13.19 6.41
CA GLU A 105 -3.76 13.87 7.43
C GLU A 105 -2.63 14.74 6.84
N LEU A 106 -2.07 14.34 5.70
CA LEU A 106 -1.00 15.06 4.99
C LEU A 106 -1.52 16.13 4.04
N GLY A 107 -2.83 16.17 3.76
CA GLY A 107 -3.42 17.12 2.82
C GLY A 107 -3.04 16.84 1.36
N CYS A 108 -3.00 15.57 0.95
CA CYS A 108 -2.79 15.21 -0.47
C CYS A 108 -3.78 15.96 -1.38
N ALA A 109 -3.29 16.48 -2.52
CA ALA A 109 -4.11 17.22 -3.46
C ALA A 109 -5.29 16.39 -4.01
N GLU A 110 -5.07 15.09 -4.25
CA GLU A 110 -6.09 14.15 -4.69
C GLU A 110 -6.08 12.89 -3.81
N PRO A 111 -7.26 12.35 -3.44
CA PRO A 111 -7.31 11.11 -2.70
C PRO A 111 -6.81 9.93 -3.55
N PRO A 112 -6.14 8.96 -2.93
CA PRO A 112 -5.54 7.83 -3.64
C PRO A 112 -6.57 6.87 -4.26
N TYR A 113 -7.83 6.93 -3.84
CA TYR A 113 -8.94 6.07 -4.25
C TYR A 113 -10.25 6.86 -4.25
N THR A 114 -11.14 6.60 -5.21
CA THR A 114 -12.43 7.32 -5.36
C THR A 114 -13.38 7.15 -4.17
N PHE A 115 -13.25 6.06 -3.41
CA PHE A 115 -14.07 5.79 -2.21
C PHE A 115 -13.47 6.35 -0.90
N ALA A 116 -12.39 7.13 -0.97
CA ALA A 116 -11.69 7.65 0.22
C ALA A 116 -12.62 8.40 1.18
N SER A 117 -13.51 9.26 0.67
CA SER A 117 -14.45 10.04 1.50
C SER A 117 -15.40 9.15 2.31
N LYS A 118 -15.93 8.09 1.70
CA LYS A 118 -16.79 7.10 2.36
C LYS A 118 -16.03 6.36 3.47
N LEU A 119 -14.78 6.00 3.21
CA LEU A 119 -13.93 5.34 4.21
C LEU A 119 -13.61 6.27 5.38
N LEU A 120 -13.29 7.53 5.12
CA LEU A 120 -12.96 8.51 6.16
C LEU A 120 -14.18 8.86 7.05
N ALA A 121 -15.39 8.81 6.50
CA ALA A 121 -16.63 9.00 7.24
C ALA A 121 -17.00 7.82 8.17
N ALA A 122 -16.43 6.64 7.96
CA ALA A 122 -16.69 5.44 8.77
C ALA A 122 -15.86 5.42 10.07
N ALA A 123 -16.32 4.64 11.05
CA ALA A 123 -15.57 4.45 12.29
C ALA A 123 -14.22 3.76 12.01
N PRO A 124 -13.14 4.10 12.75
CA PRO A 124 -11.80 3.60 12.45
C PRO A 124 -11.67 2.08 12.34
N ASP A 125 -12.39 1.34 13.17
CA ASP A 125 -12.43 -0.13 13.22
C ASP A 125 -13.22 -0.76 12.05
N GLU A 126 -14.08 0.00 11.38
CA GLU A 126 -14.86 -0.46 10.22
C GLU A 126 -14.11 -0.29 8.88
N ARG A 127 -13.10 0.59 8.84
CA ARG A 127 -12.45 1.03 7.59
C ARG A 127 -11.85 -0.11 6.77
N VAL A 128 -11.14 -1.03 7.42
CA VAL A 128 -10.54 -2.20 6.74
C VAL A 128 -11.62 -3.11 6.14
N GLY A 129 -12.72 -3.30 6.87
CA GLY A 129 -13.86 -4.07 6.40
C GLY A 129 -14.51 -3.46 5.15
N LEU A 130 -14.60 -2.12 5.10
CA LEU A 130 -15.10 -1.41 3.93
C LEU A 130 -14.21 -1.58 2.70
N VAL A 131 -12.88 -1.54 2.86
CA VAL A 131 -11.96 -1.80 1.74
C VAL A 131 -12.09 -3.25 1.26
N LEU A 132 -12.16 -4.21 2.18
CA LEU A 132 -12.36 -5.63 1.82
C LEU A 132 -13.67 -5.85 1.07
N ALA A 133 -14.77 -5.24 1.51
CA ALA A 133 -16.05 -5.29 0.82
C ALA A 133 -15.92 -4.71 -0.59
N ARG A 134 -15.31 -3.53 -0.72
CA ARG A 134 -15.07 -2.88 -2.03
C ARG A 134 -14.26 -3.78 -2.97
N MET A 135 -13.18 -4.39 -2.50
CA MET A 135 -12.35 -5.30 -3.28
C MET A 135 -13.10 -6.56 -3.76
N ARG A 136 -14.17 -6.97 -3.07
CA ARG A 136 -14.99 -8.14 -3.42
C ARG A 136 -16.14 -7.76 -4.35
N ASP A 137 -16.85 -6.69 -4.00
CA ASP A 137 -18.12 -6.33 -4.63
C ASP A 137 -17.89 -5.51 -5.91
N GLU A 138 -16.84 -4.69 -5.94
CA GLU A 138 -16.57 -3.75 -7.03
C GLU A 138 -15.07 -3.70 -7.40
N PRO A 139 -14.43 -4.85 -7.71
CA PRO A 139 -13.00 -4.90 -7.98
C PRO A 139 -12.57 -4.03 -9.16
N ALA A 140 -13.42 -3.78 -10.15
CA ALA A 140 -13.06 -2.94 -11.30
C ALA A 140 -12.80 -1.47 -10.94
N ALA A 141 -13.32 -0.99 -9.81
CA ALA A 141 -13.08 0.37 -9.37
C ALA A 141 -11.63 0.58 -8.94
N ASP A 142 -11.08 1.75 -9.25
CA ASP A 142 -9.73 2.17 -8.83
C ASP A 142 -8.61 1.18 -9.23
N GLY A 143 -8.86 0.32 -10.24
CA GLY A 143 -7.91 -0.68 -10.71
C GLY A 143 -7.62 -1.84 -9.72
N LEU A 144 -8.50 -2.07 -8.74
CA LEU A 144 -8.31 -3.13 -7.74
C LEU A 144 -8.30 -4.54 -8.38
N ASP A 145 -9.06 -4.74 -9.45
CA ASP A 145 -9.12 -6.00 -10.22
C ASP A 145 -7.77 -6.32 -10.86
N GLY A 146 -7.11 -5.31 -11.44
CA GLY A 146 -5.80 -5.43 -12.06
C GLY A 146 -4.75 -5.79 -11.03
N MET A 147 -4.82 -5.17 -9.84
CA MET A 147 -3.97 -5.53 -8.70
C MET A 147 -4.20 -6.99 -8.27
N LEU A 148 -5.44 -7.39 -8.01
CA LEU A 148 -5.78 -8.75 -7.56
C LEU A 148 -5.42 -9.81 -8.60
N ARG A 149 -5.65 -9.53 -9.88
CA ARG A 149 -5.26 -10.39 -11.00
C ARG A 149 -3.75 -10.61 -11.05
N ARG A 150 -2.93 -9.57 -10.81
CA ARG A 150 -1.46 -9.72 -10.76
C ARG A 150 -1.00 -10.64 -9.64
N TYR A 151 -1.60 -10.57 -8.46
CA TYR A 151 -1.30 -11.50 -7.37
C TYR A 151 -1.71 -12.94 -7.72
N ARG A 152 -2.91 -13.12 -8.29
CA ARG A 152 -3.39 -14.43 -8.72
C ARG A 152 -2.51 -15.06 -9.81
N VAL A 153 -2.10 -14.30 -10.81
CA VAL A 153 -1.18 -14.82 -11.84
C VAL A 153 0.15 -15.26 -11.23
N ARG A 154 0.73 -14.47 -10.32
CA ARG A 154 2.01 -14.80 -9.67
C ARG A 154 1.96 -16.07 -8.83
N CYS A 155 0.90 -16.29 -8.04
CA CYS A 155 0.78 -17.53 -7.25
C CYS A 155 0.53 -18.76 -8.13
N GLU A 156 -0.24 -18.63 -9.21
CA GLU A 156 -0.59 -19.73 -10.10
C GLU A 156 0.61 -20.19 -10.95
N GLN A 157 1.50 -19.27 -11.30
CA GLN A 157 2.75 -19.54 -12.03
C GLN A 157 3.83 -20.22 -11.17
N MET A 158 3.68 -20.23 -9.84
CA MET A 158 4.61 -20.88 -8.91
C MET A 158 4.24 -22.33 -8.58
N ARG A 159 3.21 -22.88 -9.24
CA ARG A 159 2.75 -24.27 -9.08
C ARG A 159 3.66 -25.27 -9.77
#